data_AF-A0A7C0ZBJ2-F1
#
_entry.id   AF-A0A7C0ZBJ2-F1
#
_cell.length_a   1.000
_cell.length_b   1.000
_cell.length_c   1.000
_cell.angle_alpha   90.00
_cell.angle_beta   90.00
_cell.angle_gamma   90.00
#
_symmetry.space_group_name_H-M   'P 1'
#
loop_
_entity.id
_entity.type
_entity.pdbx_description
1 polymer ?
#
loop_
_entity_poly.entity_id
_entity_poly.type
_entity_poly.pdbx_seq_one_letter_code
_entity_poly.pdbx_strand_id
1 'polypeptide(L)'
;VRSAGTYAQIMAKEGKYTQIRLPSGEIRLIPLNCKATIGQVGNIDHENISIGKAGRARWMGRRPHVRGVAMNPVDHPHGGGEGRTSGGRHPVSPWGVPTKGYKTKGKKTSARYIIKKRG
;
A
#
# COMPACT_ATOMS: atom_id res chain seq x y z
N VAL A 1 -1.42 3.33 -13.26
CA VAL A 1 -2.75 2.72 -13.07
C VAL A 1 -2.78 1.46 -13.90
N ARG A 2 -2.88 0.30 -13.26
CA ARG A 2 -2.70 -1.00 -13.94
C ARG A 2 -3.46 -2.13 -13.26
N SER A 3 -3.72 -2.01 -11.96
CA SER A 3 -4.51 -2.99 -11.22
C SER A 3 -5.97 -3.00 -11.67
N ALA A 4 -6.63 -4.14 -11.52
CA ALA A 4 -8.04 -4.34 -11.83
C ALA A 4 -8.92 -3.24 -11.24
N GLY A 5 -9.87 -2.71 -12.01
CA GLY A 5 -10.79 -1.66 -11.60
C GLY A 5 -10.17 -0.27 -11.35
N THR A 6 -8.85 -0.08 -11.50
CA THR A 6 -8.23 1.22 -11.20
C THR A 6 -8.36 2.21 -12.38
N TYR A 7 -8.49 3.49 -12.08
CA TYR A 7 -8.44 4.60 -13.04
C TYR A 7 -7.66 5.79 -12.44
N ALA A 8 -7.23 6.72 -13.28
CA ALA A 8 -6.74 8.03 -12.85
C ALA A 8 -7.47 9.11 -13.63
N GLN A 9 -7.57 10.30 -13.03
CA GLN A 9 -8.30 11.41 -13.61
C GLN A 9 -7.36 12.58 -13.88
N ILE A 10 -7.48 13.17 -15.08
CA ILE A 10 -6.81 14.43 -15.41
C ILE A 10 -7.61 15.56 -14.77
N MET A 11 -6.96 16.36 -13.93
CA MET A 11 -7.58 17.49 -13.22
C MET A 11 -7.34 18.82 -13.96
N ALA A 12 -6.10 19.07 -14.34
CA ALA A 12 -5.69 20.30 -15.02
C ALA A 12 -4.46 20.04 -15.91
N LYS A 13 -4.30 20.84 -16.97
CA LYS A 13 -3.12 20.84 -17.83
C LYS A 13 -2.46 22.20 -17.72
N GLU A 14 -1.17 22.24 -17.40
CA GLU A 14 -0.44 23.49 -17.17
C GLU A 14 0.99 23.39 -17.70
N GLY A 15 1.28 24.16 -18.75
CA GLY A 15 2.59 24.21 -19.38
C GLY A 15 3.11 22.82 -19.78
N LYS A 16 4.24 22.42 -19.21
CA LYS A 16 4.91 21.13 -19.51
C LYS A 16 4.35 19.94 -18.73
N TYR A 17 3.45 20.17 -17.78
CA TYR A 17 2.94 19.14 -16.86
C TYR A 17 1.42 19.08 -16.87
N THR A 18 0.89 17.94 -16.44
CA THR A 18 -0.53 17.69 -16.22
C THR A 18 -0.73 17.26 -14.77
N GLN A 19 -1.73 17.84 -14.12
CA GLN A 19 -2.15 17.43 -12.79
C GLN A 19 -3.08 16.23 -12.90
N ILE A 20 -2.66 15.11 -12.30
CA ILE A 20 -3.39 13.84 -12.35
C ILE A 20 -3.70 13.39 -10.93
N ARG A 21 -4.97 13.06 -10.69
CA ARG A 21 -5.42 12.37 -9.48
C ARG A 21 -5.21 10.87 -9.66
N LEU A 22 -4.32 10.29 -8.87
CA LEU A 22 -4.00 8.87 -8.87
C LEU A 22 -5.07 8.04 -8.12
N PRO A 23 -5.12 6.71 -8.31
CA PRO A 23 -6.04 5.83 -7.58
C PRO A 23 -5.89 5.92 -6.06
N SER A 24 -4.70 6.28 -5.56
CA SER A 24 -4.46 6.50 -4.13
C SER A 24 -5.06 7.80 -3.58
N GLY A 25 -5.67 8.64 -4.43
CA GLY A 25 -6.12 9.98 -4.08
C GLY A 25 -5.01 11.05 -4.07
N GLU A 26 -3.74 10.67 -4.29
CA GLU A 26 -2.63 11.61 -4.48
C GLU A 26 -2.82 12.43 -5.76
N ILE A 27 -2.62 13.75 -5.68
CA ILE A 27 -2.58 14.64 -6.86
C ILE A 27 -1.12 14.88 -7.21
N ARG A 28 -0.76 14.52 -8.44
CA ARG A 28 0.62 14.52 -8.90
C ARG A 28 0.77 15.16 -10.29
N LEU A 29 1.85 15.91 -10.46
CA LEU A 29 2.31 16.44 -11.74
C LEU A 29 3.00 15.34 -12.56
N ILE A 30 2.55 15.16 -13.79
CA ILE A 30 3.10 14.21 -14.75
C ILE A 30 3.42 14.96 -16.05
N PRO A 31 4.58 14.75 -16.67
CA PRO A 31 4.92 15.39 -17.95
C PRO A 31 3.86 15.17 -19.03
N LEU A 32 3.57 16.20 -19.83
CA LEU A 32 2.53 16.14 -20.87
C LEU A 32 2.82 15.09 -21.97
N ASN A 33 4.09 14.74 -22.18
CA ASN A 33 4.51 13.74 -23.16
C ASN A 33 4.27 12.28 -22.71
N CYS A 34 3.79 12.05 -21.49
CA CYS A 34 3.51 10.71 -20.99
C CYS A 34 2.28 10.11 -21.67
N LYS A 35 2.36 8.82 -22.02
CA LYS A 35 1.25 8.08 -22.65
C LYS A 35 0.25 7.61 -21.60
N ALA A 36 -1.03 7.66 -21.96
CA ALA A 36 -2.13 7.11 -21.18
C ALA A 36 -3.18 6.51 -22.12
N THR A 37 -3.96 5.56 -21.61
CA THR A 37 -5.09 4.95 -22.31
C THR A 37 -6.37 5.46 -21.68
N ILE A 38 -7.36 5.79 -22.50
CA ILE A 38 -8.67 6.28 -22.05
C ILE A 38 -9.47 5.12 -21.47
N GLY A 39 -10.12 5.36 -20.34
CA GLY A 39 -11.00 4.39 -19.67
C GLY A 39 -10.46 3.89 -18.33
N GLN A 40 -11.21 2.97 -17.73
CA GLN A 40 -10.89 2.28 -16.49
C GLN A 40 -10.32 0.90 -16.79
N VAL A 41 -9.39 0.40 -15.97
CA VAL A 41 -8.95 -0.99 -16.09
C VAL A 41 -10.14 -1.91 -15.79
N GLY A 42 -10.40 -2.89 -16.66
CA GLY A 42 -11.50 -3.84 -16.49
C GLY A 42 -11.35 -4.73 -15.23
N ASN A 43 -12.29 -5.67 -15.08
CA ASN A 43 -12.37 -6.58 -13.92
C ASN A 43 -12.56 -5.83 -12.58
N ILE A 44 -13.58 -4.98 -12.51
CA ILE A 44 -13.90 -4.19 -11.29
C ILE A 44 -14.26 -5.11 -10.12
N ASP A 45 -14.94 -6.22 -10.40
CA ASP A 45 -15.36 -7.21 -9.39
C ASP A 45 -14.21 -8.01 -8.77
N HIS A 46 -12.96 -7.77 -9.18
CA HIS A 46 -11.81 -8.44 -8.59
C HIS A 46 -11.70 -8.24 -7.07
N GLU A 47 -12.14 -7.09 -6.56
CA GLU A 47 -12.18 -6.80 -5.11
C GLU A 47 -13.20 -7.68 -4.37
N ASN A 48 -14.29 -8.08 -5.03
CA ASN A 48 -15.37 -8.86 -4.43
C ASN A 48 -15.04 -10.36 -4.31
N ILE A 49 -13.88 -10.80 -4.81
CA ILE A 49 -13.49 -12.22 -4.82
C ILE A 49 -13.12 -12.67 -3.41
N SER A 50 -13.92 -13.57 -2.83
CA SER A 50 -13.54 -14.31 -1.62
C SER A 50 -12.64 -15.51 -1.94
N ILE A 51 -11.51 -15.61 -1.24
CA ILE A 51 -10.55 -16.70 -1.41
C ILE A 51 -11.10 -18.04 -0.88
N GLY A 52 -11.98 -17.99 0.12
CA GLY A 52 -12.69 -19.15 0.71
C GLY A 52 -11.82 -20.06 1.57
N LYS A 53 -10.77 -20.68 0.99
CA LYS A 53 -9.92 -21.68 1.66
C LYS A 53 -8.43 -21.33 1.64
N ALA A 54 -7.69 -21.82 2.63
CA ALA A 54 -6.24 -21.65 2.74
C ALA A 54 -5.49 -22.18 1.50
N GLY A 55 -5.95 -23.30 0.91
CA GLY A 55 -5.33 -23.88 -0.29
C GLY A 55 -5.33 -22.94 -1.51
N ARG A 56 -6.37 -22.11 -1.68
CA ARG A 56 -6.42 -21.13 -2.78
C ARG A 56 -5.40 -20.02 -2.60
N ALA A 57 -5.13 -19.60 -1.35
CA ALA A 57 -4.04 -18.67 -1.08
C ALA A 57 -2.66 -19.26 -1.43
N ARG A 58 -2.47 -20.56 -1.20
CA ARG A 58 -1.25 -21.28 -1.59
C ARG A 58 -1.08 -21.35 -3.11
N TRP A 59 -2.14 -21.58 -3.87
CA TRP A 59 -2.11 -21.55 -5.34
C TRP A 59 -1.72 -20.18 -5.90
N MET A 60 -2.06 -19.10 -5.20
CA MET A 60 -1.60 -17.74 -5.52
C MET A 60 -0.16 -17.44 -5.06
N GLY A 61 0.60 -18.47 -4.62
CA GLY A 61 1.99 -18.32 -4.16
C GLY A 61 2.14 -17.67 -2.78
N ARG A 62 1.06 -17.45 -2.03
CA ARG A 62 1.12 -16.82 -0.70
C ARG A 62 1.31 -17.89 0.39
N ARG A 63 2.46 -17.87 1.06
CA ARG A 63 2.74 -18.74 2.21
C ARG A 63 2.01 -18.24 3.47
N PRO A 64 1.73 -19.10 4.46
CA PRO A 64 1.18 -18.67 5.75
C PRO A 64 2.08 -17.61 6.40
N HIS A 65 1.47 -16.56 6.94
CA HIS A 65 2.18 -15.50 7.67
C HIS A 65 1.91 -15.64 9.17
N VAL A 66 2.98 -15.71 9.97
CA VAL A 66 2.90 -15.89 11.42
C VAL A 66 2.90 -14.53 12.10
N ARG A 67 2.00 -14.31 13.06
CA ARG A 67 1.90 -13.06 13.82
C ARG A 67 3.08 -12.94 14.79
N GLY A 68 3.62 -11.73 14.95
CA GLY A 68 4.72 -11.46 15.89
C GLY A 68 4.41 -11.81 17.36
N VAL A 69 3.14 -11.71 17.76
CA VAL A 69 2.67 -12.08 19.11
C VAL A 69 2.76 -13.60 19.37
N ALA A 70 2.80 -14.41 18.31
CA ALA A 70 2.94 -15.87 18.42
C ALA A 70 4.41 -16.32 18.42
N MET A 71 5.36 -15.39 18.43
CA MET A 71 6.80 -15.67 18.36
C MET A 71 7.47 -15.48 19.73
N ASN A 72 8.75 -15.82 19.84
CA ASN A 72 9.54 -15.57 21.03
C ASN A 72 10.16 -14.15 21.00
N PRO A 73 10.63 -13.61 22.15
CA PRO A 73 11.26 -12.28 22.21
C PRO A 73 12.46 -12.11 21.27
N VAL A 74 13.16 -13.20 20.92
CA VAL A 74 14.29 -13.20 19.98
C VAL A 74 13.87 -12.96 18.54
N ASP A 75 12.67 -13.41 18.15
CA ASP A 75 12.20 -13.39 16.77
C ASP A 75 11.44 -12.11 16.43
N HIS A 76 10.68 -11.58 17.39
CA HIS A 76 9.84 -10.41 17.17
C HIS A 76 9.77 -9.54 18.43
N PRO A 77 9.76 -8.20 18.28
CA PRO A 77 9.53 -7.28 19.40
C PRO A 77 8.22 -7.44 20.17
N HIS A 78 7.28 -8.28 19.69
CA HIS A 78 5.99 -8.56 20.31
C HIS A 78 5.95 -9.98 20.89
N GLY A 79 7.03 -10.74 20.74
CA GLY A 79 7.09 -12.12 21.17
C GLY A 79 7.30 -12.25 22.67
N GLY A 80 6.91 -13.41 23.20
CA GLY A 80 6.99 -13.75 24.62
C GLY A 80 5.83 -13.21 25.48
N GLY A 81 6.07 -13.22 26.80
CA GLY A 81 5.04 -13.05 27.82
C GLY A 81 4.31 -14.37 28.15
N GLU A 82 3.74 -14.45 29.34
CA GLU A 82 2.94 -15.60 29.76
C GLU A 82 1.55 -15.52 29.12
N GLY A 83 1.11 -16.62 28.49
CA GLY A 83 -0.16 -16.67 27.77
C GLY A 83 -0.19 -15.72 26.56
N ARG A 84 -1.40 -15.31 26.16
CA ARG A 84 -1.58 -14.40 25.03
C ARG A 84 -1.50 -12.95 25.50
N THR A 85 -0.37 -12.31 25.24
CA THR A 85 -0.19 -10.88 25.53
C THR A 85 -0.25 -10.02 24.26
N SER A 86 -0.38 -8.70 24.41
CA SER A 86 -0.32 -7.74 23.30
C SER A 86 1.10 -7.25 23.02
N GLY A 87 2.13 -7.80 23.69
CA GLY A 87 3.52 -7.34 23.62
C GLY A 87 3.80 -6.00 24.32
N GLY A 88 2.79 -5.38 24.95
CA GLY A 88 2.96 -4.22 25.87
C GLY A 88 3.54 -2.94 25.26
N ARG A 89 3.68 -2.84 23.93
CA ARG A 89 4.37 -1.74 23.24
C ARG A 89 3.61 -1.25 22.01
N HIS A 90 4.01 -0.08 21.50
CA HIS A 90 3.48 0.41 20.24
C HIS A 90 3.72 -0.64 19.12
N PRO A 91 2.73 -0.96 18.27
CA PRO A 91 2.91 -1.97 17.24
C PRO A 91 4.08 -1.69 16.31
N VAL A 92 5.00 -2.65 16.23
CA VAL A 92 6.19 -2.61 15.36
C VAL A 92 6.27 -3.80 14.43
N SER A 93 7.08 -3.66 13.40
CA SER A 93 7.52 -4.73 12.51
C SER A 93 8.54 -5.64 13.21
N PRO A 94 8.90 -6.80 12.62
CA PRO A 94 9.95 -7.67 13.16
C PRO A 94 11.29 -6.94 13.39
N TRP A 95 11.55 -5.89 12.60
CA TRP A 95 12.75 -5.05 12.71
C TRP A 95 12.59 -3.82 13.62
N GLY A 96 11.50 -3.73 14.40
CA GLY A 96 11.29 -2.64 15.35
C GLY A 96 10.76 -1.33 14.76
N VAL A 97 10.55 -1.25 13.44
CA VAL A 97 9.95 -0.05 12.81
C VAL A 97 8.46 0.02 13.17
N PRO A 98 7.92 1.16 13.67
CA PRO A 98 6.50 1.31 14.00
C PRO A 98 5.58 1.11 12.79
N THR A 99 4.47 0.40 12.98
CA THR A 99 3.54 0.00 11.88
C THR A 99 2.26 0.83 11.81
N LYS A 100 1.90 1.54 12.89
CA LYS A 100 0.75 2.45 12.93
C LYS A 100 1.22 3.91 12.80
N GLY A 101 0.70 4.63 11.80
CA GLY A 101 0.89 6.07 11.62
C GLY A 101 2.29 6.56 11.19
N TYR A 102 3.33 5.73 11.33
CA TYR A 102 4.70 6.12 11.03
C TYR A 102 4.94 6.34 9.53
N LYS A 103 5.41 7.54 9.17
CA LYS A 103 5.71 7.91 7.78
C LYS A 103 7.08 7.37 7.38
N THR A 104 7.10 6.41 6.47
CA THR A 104 8.34 5.74 6.01
C THR A 104 9.05 6.45 4.85
N LYS A 105 8.34 7.31 4.10
CA LYS A 105 8.93 8.02 2.94
C LYS A 105 9.75 9.22 3.40
N GLY A 106 11.07 9.14 3.25
CA GLY A 106 11.99 10.27 3.47
C GLY A 106 11.91 11.37 2.40
N LYS A 107 12.75 12.40 2.53
CA LYS A 107 12.86 13.51 1.58
C LYS A 107 13.41 12.98 0.25
N LYS A 108 12.62 13.06 -0.83
CA LYS A 108 13.02 12.67 -2.18
C LYS A 108 12.79 13.83 -3.15
N THR A 109 13.64 13.94 -4.17
CA THR A 109 13.50 14.95 -5.24
C THR A 109 12.13 14.88 -5.90
N SER A 110 11.59 13.68 -6.09
CA SER A 110 10.24 13.43 -6.64
C SER A 110 9.09 14.06 -5.85
N ALA A 111 9.30 14.45 -4.58
CA ALA A 111 8.27 15.12 -3.78
C ALA A 111 7.84 16.47 -4.39
N ARG A 112 8.71 17.11 -5.19
CA ARG A 112 8.41 18.36 -5.91
C ARG A 112 7.23 18.24 -6.88
N TYR A 113 6.95 17.03 -7.36
CA TYR A 113 5.86 16.77 -8.31
C TYR A 113 4.54 16.38 -7.61
N ILE A 114 4.50 16.37 -6.28
CA ILE A 114 3.31 15.97 -5.51
C ILE A 114 2.64 17.24 -4.99
N ILE A 115 1.43 17.53 -5.48
CA ILE A 115 0.66 18.70 -5.06
C ILE A 115 -0.10 18.39 -3.77
N LYS A 116 -0.78 17.24 -3.72
CA LYS A 116 -1.57 16.79 -2.56
C LYS A 116 -1.23 15.34 -2.27
N LYS A 117 -0.91 15.03 -1.01
CA LYS A 117 -0.68 13.65 -0.54
C LYS A 117 -2.00 12.87 -0.53
N ARG A 118 -1.90 11.54 -0.56
CA ARG A 118 -3.04 10.63 -0.34
C ARG A 118 -3.79 11.00 0.94
N GLY A 119 -5.12 10.89 0.89
CA GLY A 119 -6.01 11.00 2.06
C GLY A 119 -5.83 9.83 3.01
#